data_AF-A0A2V3JBB3-F1
#
_entry.id   AF-A0A2V3JBB3-F1
#
_cell.length_a   1.000
_cell.length_b   1.000
_cell.length_c   1.000
_cell.angle_alpha   90.00
_cell.angle_beta   90.00
_cell.angle_gamma   90.00
#
_symmetry.space_group_name_H-M   'P 1'
#
loop_
_entity.id
_entity.type
_entity.pdbx_description
1 polymer ?
#
loop_
_entity_poly.entity_id
_entity_poly.type
_entity_poly.pdbx_seq_one_letter_code
_entity_poly.pdbx_strand_id
1 'polypeptide(L)'
;MYDTGTPLVRYGNITWNATVPEDTSIVIRVRTSIDPDMSTALPWEDCPPVVNGADISDLPSVSNGHRYVQWRAEFYTTDLYRTPVLHYVNLSYEHGIPFLVNSSGYIEYHSQYTRYPDFRTLYAQGGILKKQGKKGFMLTGPHISISREKFNGVDIASLHITTINLTGNATSSEVSGRLKPSIKPSGTDSTVITDGLYYCNLSINIFTEHPEAWYNWFNKTCNGTGLNWSKPPVNWSKAPVYYINDSATNRLQVVFYGNETVPVRLWLTRAETRINLESGL
;
A
#
# COMPACT_ATOMS: atom_id res chain seq x y z
N MET A 1 -26.13 3.05 3.21
CA MET A 1 -24.88 2.27 3.19
C MET A 1 -25.18 0.97 2.44
N TYR A 2 -24.27 0.55 1.58
CA TYR A 2 -24.36 -0.73 0.88
C TYR A 2 -23.24 -1.66 1.35
N ASP A 3 -23.58 -2.93 1.56
CA ASP A 3 -22.67 -3.98 2.00
C ASP A 3 -22.38 -4.91 0.83
N THR A 4 -21.12 -5.01 0.43
CA THR A 4 -20.67 -5.90 -0.65
C THR A 4 -20.57 -7.37 -0.19
N GLY A 5 -20.75 -7.66 1.09
CA GLY A 5 -20.74 -8.99 1.70
C GLY A 5 -19.34 -9.52 2.05
N THR A 6 -18.27 -8.90 1.54
CA THR A 6 -16.89 -9.34 1.77
C THR A 6 -15.89 -8.19 1.56
N PRO A 7 -14.77 -8.15 2.31
CA PRO A 7 -13.67 -7.24 2.00
C PRO A 7 -12.89 -7.65 0.74
N LEU A 8 -13.18 -8.81 0.13
CA LEU A 8 -12.62 -9.20 -1.17
C LEU A 8 -13.38 -8.52 -2.31
N VAL A 9 -13.30 -7.19 -2.35
CA VAL A 9 -14.02 -6.35 -3.30
C VAL A 9 -13.08 -5.34 -3.96
N ARG A 10 -13.28 -5.14 -5.26
CA ARG A 10 -12.66 -4.08 -6.05
C ARG A 10 -13.77 -3.21 -6.62
N TYR A 11 -13.74 -1.94 -6.31
CA TYR A 11 -14.67 -0.96 -6.86
C TYR A 11 -14.26 -0.58 -8.28
N GLY A 12 -15.24 -0.16 -9.07
CA GLY A 12 -15.02 0.32 -10.43
C GLY A 12 -15.79 1.62 -10.67
N ASN A 13 -16.30 1.80 -11.88
CA ASN A 13 -16.92 3.06 -12.26
C ASN A 13 -18.20 3.36 -11.47
N ILE A 14 -18.40 4.66 -11.20
CA ILE A 14 -19.70 5.23 -10.84
C ILE A 14 -20.35 5.84 -12.08
N THR A 15 -21.65 5.63 -12.25
CA THR A 15 -22.45 6.34 -13.25
C THR A 15 -23.75 6.84 -12.65
N TRP A 16 -24.28 7.93 -13.15
CA TRP A 16 -25.60 8.42 -12.75
C TRP A 16 -26.32 9.10 -13.91
N ASN A 17 -27.63 9.21 -13.77
CA ASN A 17 -28.46 10.00 -14.66
C ASN A 17 -29.16 11.09 -13.86
N ALA A 18 -29.12 12.32 -14.36
CA ALA A 18 -29.71 13.47 -13.71
C ALA A 18 -30.23 14.47 -14.75
N THR A 19 -31.29 15.19 -14.36
CA THR A 19 -31.73 16.41 -15.03
C THR A 19 -31.19 17.59 -14.25
N VAL A 20 -30.30 18.38 -14.86
CA VAL A 20 -29.67 19.55 -14.23
C VAL A 20 -30.05 20.79 -15.05
N PRO A 21 -31.15 21.48 -14.69
CA PRO A 21 -31.51 22.77 -15.31
C PRO A 21 -30.39 23.80 -15.17
N GLU A 22 -30.41 24.82 -16.02
CA GLU A 22 -29.54 26.00 -15.87
C GLU A 22 -29.75 26.64 -14.48
N ASP A 23 -28.68 27.18 -13.91
CA ASP A 23 -28.59 27.71 -12.54
C ASP A 23 -28.68 26.64 -11.42
N THR A 24 -28.52 25.36 -11.77
CA THR A 24 -28.48 24.25 -10.81
C THR A 24 -27.23 23.37 -10.99
N SER A 25 -26.85 22.63 -9.94
CA SER A 25 -25.80 21.61 -10.04
C SER A 25 -26.00 20.46 -9.05
N ILE A 26 -25.38 19.32 -9.36
CA ILE A 26 -25.32 18.16 -8.46
C ILE A 26 -23.84 17.80 -8.26
N VAL A 27 -23.43 17.65 -7.02
CA VAL A 27 -22.11 17.13 -6.65
C VAL A 27 -22.30 15.77 -6.00
N ILE A 28 -21.65 14.74 -6.53
CA ILE A 28 -21.65 13.39 -5.95
C ILE A 28 -20.29 13.11 -5.31
N ARG A 29 -20.32 12.55 -4.10
CA ARG A 29 -19.15 12.07 -3.38
C ARG A 29 -19.36 10.60 -3.00
N VAL A 30 -18.27 9.85 -2.92
CA VAL A 30 -18.28 8.44 -2.52
C VAL A 30 -17.24 8.21 -1.45
N ARG A 31 -17.53 7.33 -0.50
CA ARG A 31 -16.58 6.86 0.51
C ARG A 31 -16.80 5.41 0.88
N THR A 32 -15.77 4.78 1.41
CA THR A 32 -15.82 3.38 1.83
C THR A 32 -15.24 3.18 3.23
N SER A 33 -15.59 2.06 3.86
CA SER A 33 -15.14 1.69 5.21
C SER A 33 -15.11 0.18 5.40
N ILE A 34 -14.35 -0.25 6.40
CA ILE A 34 -14.41 -1.61 6.92
C ILE A 34 -15.60 -1.81 7.87
N ASP A 35 -16.22 -0.75 8.37
CA ASP A 35 -17.28 -0.79 9.37
C ASP A 35 -18.65 -0.40 8.78
N PRO A 36 -19.74 -1.07 9.20
CA PRO A 36 -21.08 -0.79 8.68
C PRO A 36 -21.58 0.62 9.02
N ASP A 37 -21.13 1.20 10.13
CA ASP A 37 -21.51 2.54 10.58
C ASP A 37 -20.70 3.67 9.91
N MET A 38 -19.69 3.32 9.09
CA MET A 38 -18.74 4.24 8.46
C MET A 38 -17.85 5.03 9.44
N SER A 39 -17.64 4.54 10.66
CA SER A 39 -16.79 5.21 11.65
C SER A 39 -15.32 5.33 11.23
N THR A 40 -14.83 4.41 10.39
CA THR A 40 -13.48 4.45 9.80
C THR A 40 -13.43 5.07 8.40
N ALA A 41 -14.55 5.57 7.87
CA ALA A 41 -14.57 6.25 6.57
C ALA A 41 -14.00 7.67 6.68
N LEU A 42 -13.49 8.18 5.56
CA LEU A 42 -13.11 9.57 5.45
C LEU A 42 -14.35 10.49 5.69
N PRO A 43 -14.22 11.62 6.42
CA PRO A 43 -15.28 12.62 6.54
C PRO A 43 -15.74 13.13 5.18
N TRP A 44 -17.02 13.49 5.04
CA TRP A 44 -17.59 13.93 3.76
C TRP A 44 -16.93 15.20 3.21
N GLU A 45 -16.45 16.08 4.09
CA GLU A 45 -15.76 17.32 3.74
C GLU A 45 -14.39 17.08 3.07
N ASP A 46 -13.74 15.97 3.37
CA ASP A 46 -12.47 15.56 2.77
C ASP A 46 -12.66 14.62 1.56
N CYS A 47 -13.89 14.15 1.33
CA CYS A 47 -14.20 13.33 0.16
C CYS A 47 -14.26 14.20 -1.10
N PRO A 48 -13.43 13.93 -2.13
CA PRO A 48 -13.47 14.72 -3.35
C PRO A 48 -14.77 14.46 -4.15
N PRO A 49 -15.23 15.45 -4.92
CA PRO A 49 -16.33 15.26 -5.85
C PRO A 49 -15.91 14.29 -6.97
N VAL A 50 -16.86 13.47 -7.41
CA VAL A 50 -16.64 12.46 -8.45
C VAL A 50 -17.21 12.93 -9.77
N VAL A 51 -16.62 12.48 -10.88
CA VAL A 51 -17.08 12.75 -12.25
C VAL A 51 -17.88 11.55 -12.76
N ASN A 52 -18.94 11.80 -13.53
CA ASN A 52 -19.83 10.75 -14.05
C ASN A 52 -19.04 9.83 -15.00
N GLY A 53 -19.04 8.53 -14.73
CA GLY A 53 -18.29 7.52 -15.48
C GLY A 53 -16.87 7.28 -14.98
N ALA A 54 -16.38 8.03 -13.98
CA ALA A 54 -15.04 7.84 -13.42
C ALA A 54 -14.93 6.54 -12.62
N ASP A 55 -13.74 5.94 -12.64
CA ASP A 55 -13.37 4.86 -11.72
C ASP A 55 -13.20 5.43 -10.32
N ILE A 56 -13.94 4.88 -9.35
CA ILE A 56 -13.88 5.36 -7.98
C ILE A 56 -12.75 4.71 -7.18
N SER A 57 -12.09 3.67 -7.69
CA SER A 57 -11.00 3.00 -6.96
C SER A 57 -9.78 3.90 -6.74
N ASP A 58 -9.65 4.95 -7.55
CA ASP A 58 -8.57 5.93 -7.47
C ASP A 58 -8.89 7.12 -6.55
N LEU A 59 -10.11 7.17 -5.99
CA LEU A 59 -10.48 8.25 -5.07
C LEU A 59 -9.84 8.03 -3.70
N PRO A 60 -9.27 9.06 -3.05
CA PRO A 60 -8.68 8.92 -1.71
C PRO A 60 -9.70 8.54 -0.63
N SER A 61 -10.99 8.76 -0.86
CA SER A 61 -12.09 8.37 0.04
C SER A 61 -12.57 6.93 -0.17
N VAL A 62 -12.07 6.24 -1.20
CA VAL A 62 -12.48 4.88 -1.58
C VAL A 62 -11.26 3.97 -1.55
N SER A 63 -11.43 2.76 -1.02
CA SER A 63 -10.38 1.75 -1.07
C SER A 63 -10.91 0.38 -1.44
N ASN A 64 -10.21 -0.27 -2.37
CA ASN A 64 -10.38 -1.68 -2.62
C ASN A 64 -10.00 -2.46 -1.35
N GLY A 65 -10.89 -3.33 -0.89
CA GLY A 65 -10.73 -3.98 0.42
C GLY A 65 -11.72 -3.53 1.48
N HIS A 66 -12.38 -2.38 1.28
CA HIS A 66 -13.42 -1.90 2.17
C HIS A 66 -14.77 -2.48 1.78
N ARG A 67 -15.38 -3.23 2.71
CA ARG A 67 -16.64 -3.97 2.48
C ARG A 67 -17.84 -3.05 2.26
N TYR A 68 -17.88 -1.90 2.94
CA TYR A 68 -19.03 -1.02 2.95
C TYR A 68 -18.78 0.23 2.10
N VAL A 69 -19.80 0.66 1.35
CA VAL A 69 -19.76 1.88 0.53
C VAL A 69 -20.97 2.79 0.81
N GLN A 70 -20.73 4.10 0.77
CA GLN A 70 -21.75 5.13 0.81
C GLN A 70 -21.46 6.16 -0.29
N TRP A 71 -22.53 6.74 -0.83
CA TRP A 71 -22.46 7.90 -1.68
C TRP A 71 -23.39 8.99 -1.14
N ARG A 72 -23.08 10.24 -1.48
CA ARG A 72 -23.86 11.42 -1.12
C ARG A 72 -24.00 12.28 -2.36
N ALA A 73 -25.21 12.75 -2.63
CA ALA A 73 -25.48 13.79 -3.61
C ALA A 73 -25.84 15.09 -2.90
N GLU A 74 -25.22 16.19 -3.33
CA GLU A 74 -25.51 17.54 -2.87
C GLU A 74 -26.10 18.32 -4.04
N PHE A 75 -27.27 18.91 -3.82
CA PHE A 75 -28.04 19.64 -4.82
C PHE A 75 -27.88 21.12 -4.55
N TYR A 76 -27.54 21.89 -5.58
CA TYR A 76 -27.40 23.33 -5.50
C TYR A 76 -28.31 24.00 -6.53
N THR A 77 -28.88 25.14 -6.15
CA THR A 77 -29.61 26.02 -7.05
C THR A 77 -29.38 27.47 -6.64
N THR A 78 -29.23 28.36 -7.64
CA THR A 78 -29.31 29.81 -7.42
C THR A 78 -30.67 30.38 -7.83
N ASP A 79 -31.54 29.56 -8.44
CA ASP A 79 -32.93 29.90 -8.79
C ASP A 79 -33.90 29.11 -7.90
N LEU A 80 -34.71 29.83 -7.11
CA LEU A 80 -35.66 29.24 -6.17
C LEU A 80 -36.81 28.46 -6.86
N TYR A 81 -36.96 28.57 -8.17
CA TYR A 81 -37.98 27.87 -8.95
C TYR A 81 -37.44 26.64 -9.70
N ARG A 82 -36.15 26.33 -9.56
CA ARG A 82 -35.50 25.20 -10.23
C ARG A 82 -34.80 24.31 -9.22
N THR A 83 -34.96 23.00 -9.41
CA THR A 83 -34.30 21.98 -8.59
C THR A 83 -33.75 20.90 -9.50
N PRO A 84 -32.47 20.51 -9.36
CA PRO A 84 -31.94 19.38 -10.10
C PRO A 84 -32.60 18.07 -9.65
N VAL A 85 -32.72 17.11 -10.55
CA VAL A 85 -33.32 15.79 -10.27
C VAL A 85 -32.28 14.70 -10.55
N LEU A 86 -31.98 13.88 -9.54
CA LEU A 86 -31.13 12.70 -9.68
C LEU A 86 -32.03 11.47 -9.85
N HIS A 87 -31.95 10.80 -11.00
CA HIS A 87 -32.82 9.67 -11.32
C HIS A 87 -32.28 8.36 -10.75
N TYR A 88 -30.99 8.10 -10.96
CA TYR A 88 -30.33 6.92 -10.41
C TYR A 88 -28.83 7.15 -10.28
N VAL A 89 -28.20 6.34 -9.42
CA VAL A 89 -26.75 6.20 -9.28
C VAL A 89 -26.43 4.71 -9.30
N ASN A 90 -25.49 4.33 -10.14
CA ASN A 90 -24.95 2.98 -10.24
C ASN A 90 -23.48 3.00 -9.83
N LEU A 91 -23.13 2.09 -8.92
CA LEU A 91 -21.76 1.83 -8.51
C LEU A 91 -21.42 0.41 -8.95
N SER A 92 -20.37 0.25 -9.74
CA SER A 92 -19.88 -1.07 -10.14
C SER A 92 -18.81 -1.56 -9.17
N TYR A 93 -18.81 -2.87 -8.91
CA TYR A 93 -17.78 -3.54 -8.14
C TYR A 93 -17.71 -5.02 -8.55
N GLU A 94 -16.59 -5.67 -8.25
CA GLU A 94 -16.39 -7.09 -8.47
C GLU A 94 -15.75 -7.76 -7.26
N HIS A 95 -16.03 -9.06 -7.07
CA HIS A 95 -15.35 -9.86 -6.07
C HIS A 95 -13.96 -10.26 -6.55
N GLY A 96 -12.95 -10.03 -5.71
CA GLY A 96 -11.57 -10.34 -6.04
C GLY A 96 -10.61 -9.96 -4.91
N ILE A 97 -9.36 -10.42 -5.02
CA ILE A 97 -8.32 -10.04 -4.08
C ILE A 97 -7.94 -8.57 -4.37
N PRO A 98 -8.16 -7.63 -3.43
CA PRO A 98 -7.78 -6.25 -3.62
C PRO A 98 -6.26 -6.12 -3.69
N PHE A 99 -5.79 -5.21 -4.53
CA PHE A 99 -4.38 -4.92 -4.73
C PHE A 99 -4.19 -3.41 -4.65
N LEU A 100 -3.26 -2.96 -3.78
CA LEU A 100 -3.05 -1.53 -3.52
C LEU A 100 -1.90 -0.96 -4.33
N VAL A 101 -0.73 -1.61 -4.33
CA VAL A 101 0.45 -1.11 -5.03
C VAL A 101 1.49 -2.21 -5.27
N ASN A 102 2.31 -2.06 -6.32
CA ASN A 102 3.59 -2.75 -6.48
C ASN A 102 4.74 -1.74 -6.57
N SER A 103 5.92 -2.24 -6.27
CA SER A 103 7.18 -1.56 -6.54
C SER A 103 8.22 -2.61 -6.87
N SER A 104 9.24 -2.23 -7.64
CA SER A 104 10.20 -3.17 -8.19
C SER A 104 11.59 -2.55 -8.35
N GLY A 105 12.55 -3.42 -8.71
CA GLY A 105 13.93 -3.06 -8.98
C GLY A 105 14.85 -3.16 -7.76
N TYR A 106 16.14 -3.30 -8.05
CA TYR A 106 17.22 -3.38 -7.07
C TYR A 106 18.55 -2.98 -7.71
N ILE A 107 19.56 -2.66 -6.89
CA ILE A 107 20.96 -2.54 -7.31
C ILE A 107 21.77 -3.60 -6.56
N GLU A 108 22.53 -4.43 -7.26
CA GLU A 108 23.41 -5.42 -6.64
C GLU A 108 24.88 -5.17 -7.02
N TYR A 109 25.75 -5.16 -6.01
CA TYR A 109 27.20 -5.14 -6.17
C TYR A 109 27.78 -6.51 -5.84
N HIS A 110 28.65 -7.01 -6.72
CA HIS A 110 29.38 -8.27 -6.55
C HIS A 110 30.87 -7.96 -6.39
N SER A 111 31.46 -8.38 -5.28
CA SER A 111 32.90 -8.25 -5.04
C SER A 111 33.68 -9.21 -5.93
N GLN A 112 34.67 -8.67 -6.65
CA GLN A 112 35.68 -9.44 -7.38
C GLN A 112 36.95 -9.68 -6.55
N TYR A 113 37.01 -9.20 -5.31
CA TYR A 113 38.19 -9.33 -4.47
C TYR A 113 38.31 -10.74 -3.88
N THR A 114 39.46 -11.37 -4.10
CA THR A 114 39.81 -12.70 -3.55
C THR A 114 39.77 -12.79 -2.03
N ARG A 115 39.95 -11.66 -1.32
CA ARG A 115 39.87 -11.58 0.16
C ARG A 115 38.42 -11.51 0.67
N TYR A 116 37.46 -11.22 -0.20
CA TYR A 116 36.03 -11.20 0.11
C TYR A 116 35.27 -12.02 -0.95
N PRO A 117 35.52 -13.34 -1.02
CA PRO A 117 34.83 -14.20 -1.96
C PRO A 117 33.32 -14.17 -1.68
N ASP A 118 32.53 -14.13 -2.74
CA ASP A 118 31.07 -14.13 -2.71
C ASP A 118 30.42 -13.02 -1.88
N PHE A 119 31.14 -11.91 -1.64
CA PHE A 119 30.55 -10.74 -1.00
C PHE A 119 29.62 -10.02 -1.96
N ARG A 120 28.38 -9.82 -1.53
CA ARG A 120 27.36 -9.07 -2.25
C ARG A 120 26.73 -8.01 -1.38
N THR A 121 26.40 -6.87 -1.98
CA THR A 121 25.55 -5.84 -1.37
C THR A 121 24.38 -5.55 -2.29
N LEU A 122 23.18 -5.60 -1.75
CA LEU A 122 21.93 -5.39 -2.49
C LEU A 122 21.17 -4.21 -1.89
N TYR A 123 20.76 -3.26 -2.72
CA TYR A 123 19.79 -2.23 -2.35
C TYR A 123 18.43 -2.58 -2.97
N ALA A 124 17.38 -2.71 -2.15
CA ALA A 124 16.02 -3.01 -2.58
C ALA A 124 15.00 -2.38 -1.61
N GLN A 125 13.98 -1.69 -2.15
CA GLN A 125 12.93 -1.02 -1.36
C GLN A 125 13.46 -0.09 -0.24
N GLY A 126 14.57 0.62 -0.49
CA GLY A 126 15.21 1.48 0.52
C GLY A 126 16.15 0.77 1.48
N GLY A 127 16.04 -0.56 1.57
CA GLY A 127 16.89 -1.37 2.45
C GLY A 127 18.21 -1.73 1.79
N ILE A 128 19.24 -1.92 2.61
CA ILE A 128 20.55 -2.43 2.20
C ILE A 128 20.77 -3.79 2.85
N LEU A 129 20.98 -4.81 2.02
CA LEU A 129 21.31 -6.16 2.42
C LEU A 129 22.78 -6.44 2.11
N LYS A 130 23.45 -7.14 3.02
CA LYS A 130 24.79 -7.67 2.81
C LYS A 130 24.75 -9.18 2.89
N LYS A 131 25.46 -9.84 1.97
CA LYS A 131 25.62 -11.29 1.95
C LYS A 131 27.09 -11.65 1.77
N GLN A 132 27.53 -12.65 2.50
CA GLN A 132 28.83 -13.28 2.27
C GLN A 132 28.67 -14.80 2.45
N GLY A 133 28.95 -15.56 1.38
CA GLY A 133 28.67 -16.99 1.35
C GLY A 133 27.17 -17.30 1.57
N LYS A 134 26.85 -18.15 2.55
CA LYS A 134 25.47 -18.59 2.85
C LYS A 134 24.70 -17.68 3.82
N LYS A 135 25.33 -16.62 4.37
CA LYS A 135 24.70 -15.74 5.37
C LYS A 135 24.41 -14.38 4.77
N GLY A 136 23.13 -13.98 4.76
CA GLY A 136 22.68 -12.63 4.47
C GLY A 136 22.10 -11.95 5.71
N PHE A 137 22.24 -10.62 5.79
CA PHE A 137 21.51 -9.81 6.76
C PHE A 137 21.21 -8.43 6.20
N MET A 138 20.17 -7.80 6.74
CA MET A 138 19.79 -6.45 6.40
C MET A 138 20.58 -5.47 7.28
N LEU A 139 21.43 -4.64 6.65
CA LEU A 139 22.22 -3.61 7.32
C LEU A 139 21.37 -2.39 7.67
N THR A 140 20.51 -1.99 6.72
CA THR A 140 19.57 -0.89 6.86
C THR A 140 18.21 -1.38 6.41
N GLY A 141 17.19 -1.14 7.24
CA GLY A 141 15.81 -1.54 6.92
C GLY A 141 15.23 -0.80 5.73
N PRO A 142 14.22 -1.36 5.04
CA PRO A 142 13.42 -0.64 4.07
C PRO A 142 12.68 0.56 4.70
N HIS A 143 12.06 1.40 3.87
CA HIS A 143 11.13 2.45 4.34
C HIS A 143 9.77 1.87 4.75
N ILE A 144 9.82 0.93 5.69
CA ILE A 144 8.65 0.30 6.32
C ILE A 144 8.81 0.51 7.82
N SER A 145 7.90 1.28 8.39
CA SER A 145 7.77 1.43 9.84
C SER A 145 6.55 0.65 10.29
N ILE A 146 6.73 -0.14 11.34
CA ILE A 146 5.67 -0.93 11.96
C ILE A 146 5.60 -0.47 13.42
N SER A 147 4.41 -0.25 13.92
CA SER A 147 4.17 0.18 15.29
C SER A 147 2.89 -0.45 15.83
N ARG A 148 2.71 -0.29 17.15
CA ARG A 148 1.46 -0.57 17.83
C ARG A 148 0.78 0.75 18.16
N GLU A 149 -0.49 0.86 17.81
CA GLU A 149 -1.33 2.03 18.08
C GLU A 149 -2.63 1.63 18.78
N LYS A 150 -3.37 2.63 19.27
CA LYS A 150 -4.70 2.44 19.85
C LYS A 150 -5.78 2.81 18.84
N PHE A 151 -6.75 1.92 18.66
CA PHE A 151 -8.00 2.18 17.95
C PHE A 151 -9.16 1.82 18.88
N ASN A 152 -9.99 2.80 19.23
CA ASN A 152 -11.09 2.63 20.20
C ASN A 152 -10.64 1.93 21.51
N GLY A 153 -9.43 2.24 21.98
CA GLY A 153 -8.84 1.66 23.20
C GLY A 153 -8.15 0.31 23.03
N VAL A 154 -8.29 -0.34 21.87
CA VAL A 154 -7.68 -1.64 21.54
C VAL A 154 -6.35 -1.46 20.82
N ASP A 155 -5.36 -2.30 21.12
CA ASP A 155 -4.08 -2.28 20.42
C ASP A 155 -4.20 -2.87 19.01
N ILE A 156 -3.75 -2.11 18.02
CA ILE A 156 -3.75 -2.47 16.60
C ILE A 156 -2.35 -2.42 16.00
N ALA A 157 -2.18 -3.07 14.85
CA ALA A 157 -0.98 -2.92 14.02
C ALA A 157 -1.12 -1.66 13.16
N SER A 158 -0.07 -0.83 13.18
CA SER A 158 0.04 0.38 12.37
C SER A 158 1.26 0.27 11.47
N LEU A 159 1.08 0.55 10.17
CA LEU A 159 2.11 0.44 9.15
C LEU A 159 2.22 1.74 8.36
N HIS A 160 3.43 2.29 8.31
CA HIS A 160 3.78 3.37 7.39
C HIS A 160 4.79 2.83 6.38
N ILE A 161 4.38 2.78 5.11
CA ILE A 161 5.16 2.19 4.02
C ILE A 161 5.38 3.24 2.93
N THR A 162 6.65 3.50 2.62
CA THR A 162 7.03 4.17 1.37
C THR A 162 7.62 3.13 0.43
N THR A 163 6.84 2.74 -0.56
CA THR A 163 7.33 1.86 -1.63
C THR A 163 8.24 2.65 -2.56
N ILE A 164 9.38 2.06 -2.91
CA ILE A 164 10.35 2.68 -3.81
C ILE A 164 10.38 1.87 -5.10
N ASN A 165 9.88 2.44 -6.17
CA ASN A 165 10.02 1.87 -7.50
C ASN A 165 11.30 2.39 -8.15
N LEU A 166 12.27 1.49 -8.33
CA LEU A 166 13.53 1.81 -8.99
C LEU A 166 13.37 1.70 -10.49
N THR A 167 13.54 2.83 -11.16
CA THR A 167 13.43 2.94 -12.63
C THR A 167 14.80 3.28 -13.22
N GLY A 168 15.01 2.96 -14.50
CA GLY A 168 16.29 3.15 -15.17
C GLY A 168 16.55 2.07 -16.22
N ASN A 169 17.61 2.23 -17.01
CA ASN A 169 17.95 1.25 -18.02
C ASN A 169 18.43 -0.05 -17.35
N ALA A 170 17.70 -1.14 -17.60
CA ALA A 170 17.98 -2.50 -17.10
C ALA A 170 19.25 -3.12 -17.71
N THR A 171 19.92 -2.44 -18.64
CA THR A 171 21.17 -2.92 -19.23
C THR A 171 22.26 -2.80 -18.18
N SER A 172 22.44 -3.91 -17.46
CA SER A 172 23.70 -4.37 -16.89
C SER A 172 24.85 -4.03 -17.83
N SER A 173 25.41 -2.84 -17.67
CA SER A 173 26.83 -2.69 -17.97
C SER A 173 27.49 -3.46 -16.85
N GLU A 174 28.02 -4.65 -17.12
CA GLU A 174 29.11 -5.17 -16.32
C GLU A 174 30.22 -4.12 -16.40
N VAL A 175 30.18 -3.19 -15.46
CA VAL A 175 31.12 -2.07 -15.42
C VAL A 175 32.43 -2.64 -14.88
N SER A 176 33.21 -3.25 -15.76
CA SER A 176 34.59 -3.66 -15.45
C SER A 176 35.51 -2.44 -15.58
N GLY A 177 36.32 -2.16 -14.56
CA GLY A 177 37.31 -1.08 -14.58
C GLY A 177 37.24 -0.11 -13.41
N ARG A 178 38.16 0.86 -13.40
CA ARG A 178 38.35 1.89 -12.35
C ARG A 178 37.31 3.01 -12.51
N LEU A 179 36.02 2.66 -12.46
CA LEU A 179 34.94 3.62 -12.67
C LEU A 179 34.41 4.13 -11.33
N LYS A 180 34.01 5.41 -11.30
CA LYS A 180 33.23 6.00 -10.22
C LYS A 180 31.75 5.91 -10.62
N PRO A 181 31.03 4.80 -10.36
CA PRO A 181 29.60 4.76 -10.60
C PRO A 181 28.95 5.85 -9.76
N SER A 182 28.34 6.84 -10.40
CA SER A 182 27.54 7.85 -9.69
C SER A 182 26.09 7.39 -9.72
N ILE A 183 25.55 7.01 -8.56
CA ILE A 183 24.10 6.88 -8.38
C ILE A 183 23.57 8.29 -8.21
N LYS A 184 22.88 8.81 -9.23
CA LYS A 184 22.15 10.07 -9.14
C LYS A 184 20.66 9.76 -9.06
N PRO A 185 20.06 9.74 -7.85
CA PRO A 185 18.61 9.71 -7.72
C PRO A 185 18.05 10.95 -8.43
N SER A 186 17.15 10.76 -9.38
CA SER A 186 16.43 11.88 -10.02
C SER A 186 14.94 11.62 -10.00
N GLY A 187 14.15 12.64 -9.64
CA GLY A 187 12.69 12.60 -9.67
C GLY A 187 12.06 11.89 -8.47
N THR A 188 12.32 12.35 -7.25
CA THR A 188 11.65 11.83 -6.04
C THR A 188 10.29 12.49 -5.84
N ASP A 189 9.40 12.35 -6.82
CA ASP A 189 7.99 12.66 -6.58
C ASP A 189 7.36 11.46 -5.86
N SER A 190 6.55 11.77 -4.84
CA SER A 190 5.87 10.76 -4.04
C SER A 190 4.37 10.95 -4.15
N THR A 191 3.64 9.85 -4.29
CA THR A 191 2.19 9.82 -4.44
C THR A 191 1.59 9.08 -3.25
N VAL A 192 0.66 9.70 -2.54
CA VAL A 192 -0.07 9.06 -1.45
C VAL A 192 -1.12 8.13 -2.07
N ILE A 193 -1.08 6.87 -1.67
CA ILE A 193 -2.04 5.83 -2.09
C ILE A 193 -3.13 5.67 -1.03
N THR A 194 -2.76 5.63 0.24
CA THR A 194 -3.69 5.67 1.38
C THR A 194 -3.10 6.50 2.50
N ASP A 195 -3.92 7.35 3.09
CA ASP A 195 -3.56 8.21 4.22
C ASP A 195 -4.19 7.70 5.53
N GLY A 196 -3.67 6.57 6.02
CA GLY A 196 -4.06 6.02 7.32
C GLY A 196 -5.40 5.29 7.35
N LEU A 197 -5.79 4.66 6.24
CA LEU A 197 -6.99 3.81 6.15
C LEU A 197 -6.83 2.50 6.94
N TYR A 198 -7.97 1.89 7.26
CA TYR A 198 -8.07 0.67 8.06
C TYR A 198 -8.44 -0.53 7.19
N TYR A 199 -7.79 -1.67 7.42
CA TYR A 199 -8.04 -2.90 6.68
C TYR A 199 -8.26 -4.07 7.65
N CYS A 200 -9.16 -4.99 7.30
CA CYS A 200 -9.32 -6.22 8.05
C CYS A 200 -8.05 -7.07 7.94
N ASN A 201 -7.50 -7.30 6.76
CA ASN A 201 -6.23 -8.01 6.64
C ASN A 201 -5.32 -7.29 5.65
N LEU A 202 -4.02 -7.30 5.92
CA LEU A 202 -3.02 -6.74 5.02
C LEU A 202 -1.92 -7.78 4.76
N SER A 203 -1.60 -7.98 3.49
CA SER A 203 -0.52 -8.90 3.07
C SER A 203 0.52 -8.15 2.26
N ILE A 204 1.78 -8.30 2.65
CA ILE A 204 2.95 -7.80 1.93
C ILE A 204 3.65 -9.00 1.30
N ASN A 205 3.73 -9.02 -0.03
CA ASN A 205 4.46 -10.05 -0.76
C ASN A 205 5.80 -9.48 -1.24
N ILE A 206 6.89 -10.14 -0.87
CA ILE A 206 8.25 -9.74 -1.21
C ILE A 206 8.87 -10.85 -2.04
N PHE A 207 9.17 -10.53 -3.29
CA PHE A 207 9.87 -11.42 -4.21
C PHE A 207 11.35 -11.08 -4.18
N THR A 208 12.18 -12.02 -3.73
CA THR A 208 13.59 -11.77 -3.44
C THR A 208 14.37 -13.08 -3.38
N GLU A 209 15.65 -13.05 -3.75
CA GLU A 209 16.58 -14.18 -3.59
C GLU A 209 17.14 -14.29 -2.15
N HIS A 210 16.74 -13.39 -1.25
CA HIS A 210 17.22 -13.34 0.14
C HIS A 210 16.08 -13.34 1.15
N PRO A 211 15.13 -14.29 1.09
CA PRO A 211 13.97 -14.29 1.99
C PRO A 211 14.40 -14.40 3.46
N GLU A 212 15.54 -15.00 3.80
CA GLU A 212 15.99 -15.12 5.19
C GLU A 212 16.33 -13.75 5.81
N ALA A 213 16.94 -12.86 5.03
CA ALA A 213 17.28 -11.52 5.51
C ALA A 213 16.03 -10.69 5.78
N TRP A 214 15.03 -10.79 4.91
CA TRP A 214 13.73 -10.15 5.07
C TRP A 214 12.94 -10.76 6.23
N TYR A 215 12.92 -12.09 6.37
CA TYR A 215 12.30 -12.77 7.50
C TYR A 215 12.87 -12.28 8.82
N ASN A 216 14.19 -12.26 8.95
CA ASN A 216 14.87 -11.84 10.16
C ASN A 216 14.58 -10.37 10.48
N TRP A 217 14.55 -9.50 9.47
CA TRP A 217 14.20 -8.10 9.64
C TRP A 217 12.74 -7.93 10.12
N PHE A 218 11.75 -8.51 9.43
CA PHE A 218 10.34 -8.39 9.83
C PHE A 218 10.09 -9.00 11.22
N ASN A 219 10.63 -10.18 11.49
CA ASN A 219 10.46 -10.85 12.78
C ASN A 219 11.04 -10.00 13.92
N LYS A 220 12.24 -9.41 13.72
CA LYS A 220 12.84 -8.51 14.70
C LYS A 220 12.04 -7.22 14.87
N THR A 221 11.65 -6.57 13.77
CA THR A 221 10.92 -5.30 13.77
C THR A 221 9.55 -5.47 14.43
N CYS A 222 8.76 -6.46 14.01
CA CYS A 222 7.44 -6.73 14.60
C CYS A 222 7.56 -7.12 16.08
N ASN A 223 8.47 -8.02 16.45
CA ASN A 223 8.64 -8.38 17.86
C ASN A 223 9.09 -7.19 18.73
N GLY A 224 9.95 -6.32 18.20
CA GLY A 224 10.38 -5.10 18.87
C GLY A 224 9.25 -4.09 19.14
N THR A 225 8.15 -4.17 18.39
CA THR A 225 6.93 -3.36 18.58
C THR A 225 5.90 -4.03 19.51
N GLY A 226 6.19 -5.23 19.98
CA GLY A 226 5.32 -6.04 20.82
C GLY A 226 4.24 -6.82 20.07
N LEU A 227 4.13 -6.70 18.75
CA LEU A 227 3.21 -7.48 17.93
C LEU A 227 3.43 -8.99 18.13
N ASN A 228 2.35 -9.76 18.18
CA ASN A 228 2.42 -11.19 18.46
C ASN A 228 2.50 -12.00 17.16
N TRP A 229 3.47 -12.89 17.08
CA TRP A 229 3.54 -13.84 15.97
C TRP A 229 2.55 -15.00 16.20
N SER A 230 1.72 -15.33 15.21
CA SER A 230 0.83 -16.49 15.28
C SER A 230 0.41 -17.00 13.90
N LYS A 231 0.56 -18.30 13.67
CA LYS A 231 0.03 -18.99 12.49
C LYS A 231 -1.50 -19.15 12.62
N PRO A 232 -2.27 -19.13 11.51
CA PRO A 232 -3.71 -19.42 11.54
C PRO A 232 -4.04 -20.78 12.20
N PRO A 233 -5.17 -20.89 12.94
CA PRO A 233 -6.16 -19.84 13.20
C PRO A 233 -5.67 -18.78 14.21
N VAL A 234 -6.03 -17.52 13.96
CA VAL A 234 -5.57 -16.36 14.76
C VAL A 234 -6.20 -16.37 16.15
N ASN A 235 -5.36 -16.26 17.19
CA ASN A 235 -5.83 -16.04 18.56
C ASN A 235 -5.95 -14.53 18.85
N TRP A 236 -7.17 -14.01 18.78
CA TRP A 236 -7.45 -12.57 18.95
C TRP A 236 -7.17 -12.03 20.36
N SER A 237 -7.06 -12.87 21.40
CA SER A 237 -6.63 -12.40 22.73
C SER A 237 -5.17 -11.94 22.76
N LYS A 238 -4.40 -12.30 21.72
CA LYS A 238 -3.02 -11.85 21.51
C LYS A 238 -2.92 -10.78 20.42
N ALA A 239 -4.01 -10.18 19.97
CA ALA A 239 -3.92 -9.11 18.98
C ALA A 239 -3.14 -7.90 19.55
N PRO A 240 -2.41 -7.14 18.70
CA PRO A 240 -2.27 -7.30 17.25
C PRO A 240 -1.36 -8.47 16.84
N VAL A 241 -1.76 -9.20 15.79
CA VAL A 241 -1.11 -10.45 15.34
C VAL A 241 -0.54 -10.30 13.92
N TYR A 242 0.63 -10.90 13.70
CA TYR A 242 1.20 -11.07 12.37
C TYR A 242 1.70 -12.50 12.14
N TYR A 243 1.91 -12.85 10.88
CA TYR A 243 2.50 -14.11 10.46
C TYR A 243 3.43 -13.88 9.28
N ILE A 244 4.53 -14.62 9.25
CA ILE A 244 5.46 -14.64 8.12
C ILE A 244 5.42 -16.04 7.52
N ASN A 245 5.05 -16.12 6.25
CA ASN A 245 5.09 -17.33 5.44
C ASN A 245 6.33 -17.29 4.54
N ASP A 246 7.27 -18.19 4.83
CA ASP A 246 8.57 -18.35 4.18
C ASP A 246 8.69 -19.70 3.43
N SER A 247 7.55 -20.34 3.13
CA SER A 247 7.51 -21.65 2.46
C SER A 247 8.10 -21.67 1.03
N ALA A 248 8.23 -20.51 0.39
CA ALA A 248 8.75 -20.38 -0.96
C ALA A 248 10.19 -19.85 -0.96
N THR A 249 11.07 -20.45 -1.76
CA THR A 249 12.50 -20.11 -1.79
C THR A 249 12.78 -18.67 -2.23
N ASN A 250 11.91 -18.08 -3.06
CA ASN A 250 12.12 -16.75 -3.65
C ASN A 250 10.99 -15.77 -3.29
N ARG A 251 10.18 -16.08 -2.27
CA ARG A 251 9.06 -15.24 -1.85
C ARG A 251 8.86 -15.31 -0.35
N LEU A 252 8.80 -14.15 0.28
CA LEU A 252 8.34 -13.97 1.65
C LEU A 252 6.96 -13.30 1.63
N GLN A 253 5.99 -13.86 2.34
CA GLN A 253 4.70 -13.21 2.55
C GLN A 253 4.55 -12.85 4.03
N VAL A 254 4.31 -11.58 4.32
CA VAL A 254 4.04 -11.09 5.67
C VAL A 254 2.58 -10.69 5.74
N VAL A 255 1.83 -11.31 6.65
CA VAL A 255 0.40 -11.06 6.85
C VAL A 255 0.19 -10.41 8.21
N PHE A 256 -0.47 -9.26 8.20
CA PHE A 256 -0.99 -8.60 9.40
C PHE A 256 -2.48 -8.91 9.47
N TYR A 257 -2.87 -9.59 10.55
CA TYR A 257 -4.25 -10.01 10.74
C TYR A 257 -5.02 -8.95 11.52
N GLY A 258 -6.24 -8.71 11.08
CA GLY A 258 -7.19 -7.85 11.74
C GLY A 258 -8.64 -8.20 11.40
N ASN A 259 -9.53 -7.37 11.89
CA ASN A 259 -10.97 -7.42 11.64
C ASN A 259 -11.57 -6.04 11.97
N GLU A 260 -12.90 -5.92 11.95
CA GLU A 260 -13.63 -4.67 12.25
C GLU A 260 -13.33 -4.13 13.67
N THR A 261 -13.01 -4.99 14.63
CA THR A 261 -12.68 -4.58 16.03
C THR A 261 -11.19 -4.38 16.29
N VAL A 262 -10.32 -5.08 15.56
CA VAL A 262 -8.86 -4.95 15.65
C VAL A 262 -8.28 -4.79 14.25
N PRO A 263 -8.51 -3.65 13.58
CA PRO A 263 -8.06 -3.47 12.21
C PRO A 263 -6.55 -3.28 12.11
N VAL A 264 -6.04 -3.30 10.88
CA VAL A 264 -4.68 -2.91 10.54
C VAL A 264 -4.72 -1.54 9.90
N ARG A 265 -3.97 -0.58 10.44
CA ARG A 265 -3.89 0.79 9.89
C ARG A 265 -2.73 0.92 8.92
N LEU A 266 -2.96 1.55 7.77
CA LEU A 266 -1.97 1.65 6.69
C LEU A 266 -1.89 3.06 6.10
N TRP A 267 -0.69 3.64 6.17
CA TRP A 267 -0.24 4.75 5.35
C TRP A 267 0.67 4.20 4.27
N LEU A 268 0.34 4.50 3.02
CA LEU A 268 1.05 3.97 1.87
C LEU A 268 1.37 5.11 0.92
N THR A 269 2.66 5.30 0.69
CA THR A 269 3.19 6.24 -0.28
C THR A 269 3.98 5.45 -1.33
N ARG A 270 3.90 5.89 -2.57
CA ARG A 270 4.73 5.39 -3.67
C ARG A 270 5.67 6.48 -4.14
N ALA A 271 6.96 6.21 -4.06
CA ALA A 271 8.02 7.04 -4.60
C ALA A 271 8.67 6.35 -5.81
N GLU A 272 9.03 7.14 -6.81
CA GLU A 272 9.86 6.67 -7.91
C GLU A 272 11.28 7.20 -7.75
N THR A 273 12.25 6.40 -8.14
CA THR A 273 13.65 6.83 -8.14
C THR A 273 14.34 6.27 -9.36
N ARG A 274 14.79 7.18 -10.22
CA ARG A 274 15.58 6.79 -11.38
C ARG A 274 17.05 6.64 -11.02
N ILE A 275 17.67 5.55 -11.49
CA ILE A 275 19.11 5.31 -11.39
C ILE A 275 19.73 5.37 -12.78
N ASN A 276 20.76 6.20 -12.94
CA ASN A 276 21.62 6.20 -14.11
C ASN A 276 23.02 5.75 -13.69
N LEU A 277 23.60 4.79 -14.41
CA LEU A 277 25.00 4.39 -14.26
C LEU A 277 25.80 5.03 -15.39
N GLU A 278 26.71 5.94 -15.04
CA GLU A 278 27.60 6.62 -15.99
C GLU A 278 29.03 6.07 -15.83
N SER A 279 29.73 5.83 -16.94
CA SER A 279 31.18 5.58 -16.92
C SER A 279 31.91 6.92 -16.81
N GLY A 280 32.59 7.18 -15.70
CA GLY A 280 33.50 8.32 -15.58
C GLY A 280 34.79 8.06 -16.36
N LEU A 281 35.09 8.90 -17.36
CA LEU A 281 36.41 8.99 -18.01
C LEU A 281 37.48 9.46 -17.01
#